data_AF-A0A9P6PIT3-F1
#
_entry.id   AF-A0A9P6PIT3-F1
#
_cell.length_a   1.000
_cell.length_b   1.000
_cell.length_c   1.000
_cell.angle_alpha   90.00
_cell.angle_beta   90.00
_cell.angle_gamma   90.00
#
_symmetry.space_group_name_H-M   'P 1'
#
loop_
_entity.id
_entity.type
_entity.pdbx_description
1 polymer ?
#
loop_
_entity_poly.entity_id
_entity_poly.type
_entity_poly.pdbx_seq_one_letter_code
_entity_poly.pdbx_strand_id
1 'polypeptide(L)'
;GLKDRLRELIPEKREEVKQVKAEFGSKVLGETTVDMAYGGMRGIKGLIWEGSVLDAEEGIRFRGKTIPECQKVLPSAEDGTEPLPEALFWLLVTGEVPTAEQVRGLSAEWADRAALPTFVEDLLDRCPKTLHPMSQFSLAVTALQHDSQFAKAYQSGVHKTEYWDTTFEDSMDLIAKLPNIAGRIYQNVFKDGSKVAAINPNLDYGANLANLLGLGDNKQFVDLMRLYLTIHSDHEGGNVSAHTTHL
;
A
#
# COMPACT_ATOMS: atom_id res chain seq x y z
N GLY A 1 -6.13 -14.43 -10.72
CA GLY A 1 -6.21 -13.07 -10.13
C GLY A 1 -4.82 -12.56 -9.79
N LEU A 2 -4.69 -11.43 -9.09
CA LEU A 2 -3.39 -10.83 -8.73
C LEU A 2 -2.49 -11.84 -7.98
N LYS A 3 -3.06 -12.57 -7.03
CA LYS A 3 -2.33 -13.59 -6.23
C LYS A 3 -1.73 -14.70 -7.09
N ASP A 4 -2.47 -15.17 -8.10
CA ASP A 4 -1.99 -16.23 -9.00
C ASP A 4 -0.85 -15.72 -9.88
N ARG A 5 -0.97 -14.49 -10.40
CA ARG A 5 0.12 -13.88 -11.18
C ARG A 5 1.37 -13.71 -10.31
N LEU A 6 1.21 -13.25 -9.07
CA LEU A 6 2.31 -13.15 -8.12
C LEU A 6 2.95 -14.53 -7.85
N ARG A 7 2.15 -15.59 -7.70
CA ARG A 7 2.64 -16.97 -7.53
C ARG A 7 3.52 -17.44 -8.69
N GLU A 8 3.17 -17.06 -9.92
CA GLU A 8 3.94 -17.37 -11.13
C GLU A 8 5.28 -16.62 -11.17
N LEU A 9 5.31 -15.37 -10.71
CA LEU A 9 6.49 -14.48 -10.74
C LEU A 9 7.52 -14.78 -9.63
N ILE A 10 7.07 -15.26 -8.47
CA ILE A 10 7.94 -15.49 -7.30
C ILE A 10 9.12 -16.43 -7.58
N PRO A 11 8.96 -17.60 -8.25
CA PRO A 11 10.07 -18.50 -8.52
C PRO A 11 11.19 -17.86 -9.35
N GLU A 12 10.82 -17.06 -10.36
CA GLU A 12 11.78 -16.34 -11.20
C GLU A 12 12.60 -15.35 -10.37
N LYS A 13 11.92 -14.51 -9.57
CA LYS A 13 12.60 -13.51 -8.73
C LYS A 13 13.46 -14.14 -7.64
N ARG A 14 13.07 -15.31 -7.11
CA ARG A 14 13.91 -16.07 -6.17
C ARG A 14 15.20 -16.55 -6.81
N GLU A 15 15.13 -17.05 -8.04
CA GLU A 15 16.33 -17.49 -8.75
C GLU A 15 17.22 -16.30 -9.14
N GLU A 16 16.65 -15.16 -9.55
CA GLU A 16 17.39 -13.92 -9.79
C GLU A 16 18.19 -13.48 -8.55
N VAL A 17 17.55 -13.41 -7.37
CA VAL A 17 18.23 -13.05 -6.12
C VAL A 17 19.33 -14.05 -5.77
N LYS A 18 19.11 -15.34 -6.01
CA LYS A 18 20.12 -16.38 -5.78
C LYS A 18 21.32 -16.22 -6.72
N GLN A 19 21.09 -15.90 -7.99
CA GLN A 19 22.14 -15.62 -8.97
C GLN A 19 22.94 -14.38 -8.60
N VAL A 20 22.27 -13.26 -8.29
CA VAL A 20 22.93 -12.02 -7.85
C VAL A 20 23.82 -12.26 -6.64
N LYS A 21 23.35 -13.05 -5.65
CA LYS A 21 24.16 -13.39 -4.48
C LYS A 21 25.32 -14.33 -4.81
N ALA A 22 25.15 -15.27 -5.74
CA ALA A 22 26.21 -16.17 -6.15
C ALA A 22 27.32 -15.44 -6.92
N GLU A 23 26.95 -14.50 -7.79
CA GLU A 23 27.89 -13.76 -8.64
C GLU A 23 28.53 -12.56 -7.95
N PHE A 24 27.76 -11.83 -7.13
CA PHE A 24 28.16 -10.54 -6.57
C PHE A 24 28.12 -10.48 -5.04
N GLY A 25 27.88 -11.59 -4.34
CA GLY A 25 27.67 -11.60 -2.88
C GLY A 25 28.81 -11.03 -2.05
N SER A 26 30.05 -11.02 -2.55
CA SER A 26 31.22 -10.42 -1.90
C SER A 26 31.62 -9.06 -2.47
N LYS A 27 30.83 -8.49 -3.39
CA LYS A 27 31.14 -7.20 -4.02
C LYS A 27 30.82 -6.05 -3.07
N VAL A 28 31.77 -5.14 -2.90
CA VAL A 28 31.63 -3.95 -2.04
C VAL A 28 30.64 -2.97 -2.68
N LEU A 29 29.64 -2.53 -1.91
CA LEU A 29 28.62 -1.55 -2.34
C LEU A 29 28.97 -0.10 -1.95
N GLY A 30 29.90 0.07 -1.02
CA GLY A 30 30.40 1.36 -0.51
C GLY A 30 31.21 1.17 0.77
N GLU A 31 31.86 2.24 1.23
CA GLU A 31 32.54 2.28 2.52
C GLU A 31 31.58 2.77 3.63
N THR A 32 31.87 2.43 4.88
CA THR A 32 31.13 2.95 6.04
C THR A 32 32.09 3.68 6.97
N THR A 33 31.67 4.86 7.47
CA THR A 33 32.49 5.69 8.34
C THR A 33 31.80 5.94 9.68
N VAL A 34 32.57 6.41 10.66
CA VAL A 34 32.04 6.79 11.99
C VAL A 34 30.95 7.86 11.88
N ASP A 35 31.12 8.84 11.00
CA ASP A 35 30.11 9.89 10.77
C ASP A 35 28.80 9.33 10.22
N MET A 36 28.86 8.33 9.33
CA MET A 36 27.65 7.67 8.83
C MET A 36 26.91 6.92 9.94
N ALA A 37 27.65 6.34 10.91
CA ALA A 37 27.04 5.67 12.06
C ALA A 37 26.29 6.65 12.97
N TYR A 38 26.91 7.78 13.35
CA TYR A 38 26.24 8.82 14.14
C TYR A 38 25.18 9.60 13.35
N GLY A 39 25.36 9.70 12.03
CA GLY A 39 24.45 10.40 11.11
C GLY A 39 23.24 9.59 10.66
N GLY A 40 22.98 8.43 11.27
CA GLY A 40 21.81 7.61 10.95
C GLY A 40 21.87 6.96 9.57
N MET A 41 23.00 6.33 9.24
CA MET A 41 23.24 5.62 7.97
C MET A 41 23.21 6.52 6.71
N ARG A 42 23.42 7.83 6.86
CA ARG A 42 23.47 8.77 5.73
C ARG A 42 24.49 8.32 4.67
N GLY A 43 24.02 8.06 3.46
CA GLY A 43 24.85 7.63 2.32
C GLY A 43 25.19 6.13 2.30
N ILE A 44 24.73 5.34 3.27
CA ILE A 44 24.92 3.88 3.30
C ILE A 44 23.83 3.20 2.47
N LYS A 45 24.24 2.35 1.52
CA LYS A 45 23.34 1.43 0.80
C LYS A 45 23.06 0.21 1.69
N GLY A 46 22.02 0.29 2.53
CA GLY A 46 21.78 -0.67 3.61
C GLY A 46 20.66 -1.70 3.39
N LEU A 47 19.77 -1.49 2.42
CA LEU A 47 18.58 -2.33 2.21
C LEU A 47 18.23 -2.45 0.72
N ILE A 48 17.40 -3.45 0.41
CA ILE A 48 16.86 -3.69 -0.94
C ILE A 48 15.39 -3.27 -0.95
N TRP A 49 15.01 -2.44 -1.92
CA TRP A 49 13.63 -2.03 -2.16
C TRP A 49 13.34 -2.13 -3.65
N GLU A 50 12.35 -2.94 -4.03
CA GLU A 50 12.14 -3.37 -5.43
C GLU A 50 11.02 -2.57 -6.12
N GLY A 51 10.14 -1.92 -5.37
CA GLY A 51 8.94 -1.25 -5.89
C GLY A 51 9.26 0.06 -6.62
N SER A 52 10.17 0.86 -6.07
CA SER A 52 10.55 2.16 -6.62
C SER A 52 12.02 2.50 -6.38
N VAL A 53 12.56 3.36 -7.25
CA VAL A 53 13.93 3.89 -7.18
C VAL A 53 13.92 5.34 -7.66
N LEU A 54 14.64 6.22 -6.96
CA LEU A 54 14.79 7.62 -7.33
C LEU A 54 15.87 7.79 -8.41
N ASP A 55 15.46 8.32 -9.56
CA ASP A 55 16.35 8.81 -10.60
C ASP A 55 16.74 10.26 -10.29
N ALA A 56 18.02 10.60 -10.42
CA ALA A 56 18.54 11.92 -10.09
C ALA A 56 18.03 13.03 -11.03
N GLU A 57 17.66 12.69 -12.26
CA GLU A 57 17.20 13.64 -13.29
C GLU A 57 15.67 13.58 -13.46
N GLU A 58 15.11 12.37 -13.49
CA GLU A 58 13.71 12.14 -13.85
C GLU A 58 12.78 11.94 -12.63
N GLY A 59 13.34 11.94 -11.42
CA GLY A 59 12.61 11.75 -10.18
C GLY A 59 12.23 10.29 -9.91
N ILE A 60 11.20 10.08 -9.08
CA ILE A 60 10.84 8.73 -8.63
C ILE A 60 10.30 7.87 -9.79
N ARG A 61 10.76 6.62 -9.86
CA ARG A 61 10.28 5.63 -10.81
C ARG A 61 9.58 4.47 -10.09
N PHE A 62 8.37 4.13 -10.51
CA PHE A 62 7.65 2.94 -10.06
C PHE A 62 7.92 1.79 -11.02
N ARG A 63 8.65 0.76 -10.56
CA ARG A 63 9.09 -0.36 -11.41
C ARG A 63 9.69 0.10 -12.76
N GLY A 64 10.54 1.13 -12.69
CA GLY A 64 11.24 1.71 -13.84
C GLY A 64 10.47 2.79 -14.61
N LYS A 65 9.18 3.01 -14.33
CA LYS A 65 8.35 4.01 -15.01
C LYS A 65 8.32 5.33 -14.25
N THR A 66 8.53 6.44 -14.94
CA THR A 66 8.33 7.79 -14.38
C THR A 66 6.85 8.05 -14.10
N ILE A 67 6.54 9.09 -13.32
CA ILE A 67 5.14 9.51 -13.09
C ILE A 67 4.42 9.83 -14.42
N PRO A 68 4.99 10.60 -15.36
CA PRO A 68 4.35 10.84 -16.66
C PRO A 68 4.13 9.57 -17.50
N GLU A 69 5.02 8.58 -17.40
CA GLU A 69 4.81 7.28 -18.05
C GLU A 69 3.68 6.51 -17.40
N CYS A 70 3.59 6.51 -16.07
CA CYS A 70 2.50 5.88 -15.32
C CYS A 70 1.14 6.49 -15.70
N GLN A 71 1.03 7.83 -15.76
CA GLN A 71 -0.20 8.51 -16.18
C GLN A 71 -0.64 8.15 -17.60
N LYS A 72 0.30 7.78 -18.49
CA LYS A 72 -0.02 7.39 -19.87
C LYS A 72 -0.49 5.94 -20.01
N VAL A 73 0.03 5.03 -19.18
CA VAL A 73 -0.14 3.58 -19.38
C VAL A 73 -1.04 2.90 -18.34
N LEU A 74 -1.16 3.47 -17.14
CA LEU A 74 -1.99 2.89 -16.09
C LEU A 74 -3.47 3.22 -16.35
N PRO A 75 -4.39 2.24 -16.26
CA PRO A 75 -5.81 2.50 -16.41
C PRO A 75 -6.33 3.57 -15.44
N SER A 76 -7.15 4.49 -15.96
CA SER A 76 -7.97 5.43 -15.20
C SER A 76 -9.40 4.90 -15.04
N ALA A 77 -10.20 5.58 -14.22
CA ALA A 77 -11.64 5.32 -14.17
C ALA A 77 -12.34 5.73 -15.46
N GLU A 78 -13.51 5.17 -15.75
CA GLU A 78 -14.33 5.55 -16.92
C GLU A 78 -14.75 7.03 -16.90
N ASP A 79 -14.86 7.61 -15.71
CA ASP A 79 -15.29 8.99 -15.48
C ASP A 79 -14.15 9.94 -15.08
N GLY A 80 -12.90 9.48 -15.13
CA GLY A 80 -11.73 10.22 -14.65
C GLY A 80 -10.54 10.13 -15.60
N THR A 81 -9.59 11.05 -15.40
CA THR A 81 -8.38 11.12 -16.23
C THR A 81 -7.13 10.67 -15.50
N GLU A 82 -7.20 10.56 -14.18
CA GLU A 82 -6.04 10.20 -13.36
C GLU A 82 -5.92 8.68 -13.18
N PRO A 83 -4.67 8.18 -13.08
CA PRO A 83 -4.42 6.76 -12.90
C PRO A 83 -4.99 6.24 -11.57
N LEU A 84 -5.58 5.05 -11.61
CA LEU A 84 -6.14 4.42 -10.42
C LEU A 84 -5.05 3.88 -9.49
N PRO A 85 -5.17 4.04 -8.16
CA PRO A 85 -4.21 3.49 -7.20
C PRO A 85 -4.15 1.96 -7.24
N GLU A 86 -5.26 1.29 -7.58
CA GLU A 86 -5.29 -0.15 -7.90
C GLU A 86 -4.31 -0.52 -9.01
N ALA A 87 -4.27 0.28 -10.08
CA ALA A 87 -3.40 0.03 -11.21
C ALA A 87 -1.93 0.15 -10.82
N LEU A 88 -1.60 1.15 -10.00
CA LEU A 88 -0.24 1.29 -9.47
C LEU A 88 0.11 0.17 -8.50
N PHE A 89 -0.80 -0.24 -7.61
CA PHE A 89 -0.54 -1.38 -6.73
C PHE A 89 -0.22 -2.66 -7.52
N TRP A 90 -0.97 -2.94 -8.59
CA TRP A 90 -0.67 -4.05 -9.49
C TRP A 90 0.74 -3.92 -10.09
N LEU A 91 1.10 -2.73 -10.61
CA LEU A 91 2.43 -2.48 -11.13
C LEU A 91 3.50 -2.73 -10.07
N LEU A 92 3.35 -2.20 -8.86
CA LEU A 92 4.32 -2.38 -7.78
C LEU A 92 4.50 -3.86 -7.40
N VAL A 93 3.42 -4.63 -7.34
CA VAL A 93 3.47 -6.05 -6.95
C VAL A 93 4.04 -6.93 -8.06
N THR A 94 3.71 -6.67 -9.32
CA THR A 94 4.01 -7.57 -10.45
C THR A 94 5.14 -7.10 -11.36
N GLY A 95 5.42 -5.79 -11.39
CA GLY A 95 6.26 -5.17 -12.42
C GLY A 95 5.55 -4.94 -13.75
N GLU A 96 4.27 -5.31 -13.87
CA GLU A 96 3.51 -5.32 -15.12
C GLU A 96 2.43 -4.23 -15.13
N VAL A 97 2.14 -3.65 -16.30
CA VAL A 97 1.01 -2.72 -16.46
C VAL A 97 -0.28 -3.54 -16.52
N PRO A 98 -1.24 -3.32 -15.62
CA PRO A 98 -2.48 -4.09 -15.63
C PRO A 98 -3.41 -3.68 -16.78
N THR A 99 -4.27 -4.61 -17.18
CA THR A 99 -5.42 -4.32 -18.03
C THR A 99 -6.55 -3.66 -17.22
N ALA A 100 -7.47 -2.96 -17.88
CA ALA A 100 -8.64 -2.39 -17.23
C ALA A 100 -9.52 -3.44 -16.51
N GLU A 101 -9.56 -4.68 -17.01
CA GLU A 101 -10.29 -5.77 -16.37
C GLU A 101 -9.62 -6.23 -15.06
N GLN A 102 -8.29 -6.33 -15.06
CA GLN A 102 -7.52 -6.63 -13.85
C GLN A 102 -7.71 -5.56 -12.78
N VAL A 103 -7.72 -4.28 -13.18
CA VAL A 103 -7.97 -3.15 -12.27
C VAL A 103 -9.39 -3.23 -11.69
N ARG A 104 -10.42 -3.45 -12.52
CA ARG A 104 -11.80 -3.62 -12.02
C ARG A 104 -11.94 -4.80 -11.06
N GLY A 105 -11.28 -5.93 -11.36
CA GLY A 105 -11.26 -7.08 -10.47
C GLY A 105 -10.63 -6.75 -9.12
N LEU A 106 -9.54 -5.99 -9.12
CA LEU A 106 -8.87 -5.55 -7.90
C LEU A 106 -9.72 -4.54 -7.09
N SER A 107 -10.38 -3.58 -7.75
CA SER A 107 -11.31 -2.65 -7.08
C SER A 107 -12.45 -3.40 -6.38
N ALA A 108 -13.05 -4.39 -7.05
CA ALA A 108 -14.11 -5.22 -6.47
C ALA A 108 -13.58 -6.04 -5.27
N GLU A 109 -12.40 -6.65 -5.42
CA GLU A 109 -11.78 -7.43 -4.34
C GLU A 109 -11.50 -6.57 -3.10
N TRP A 110 -11.01 -5.34 -3.27
CA TRP A 110 -10.82 -4.42 -2.14
C TRP A 110 -12.14 -3.97 -1.53
N ALA A 111 -13.18 -3.71 -2.32
CA ALA A 111 -14.48 -3.36 -1.78
C ALA A 111 -15.08 -4.49 -0.93
N ASP A 112 -14.94 -5.75 -1.37
CA ASP A 112 -15.42 -6.92 -0.65
C ASP A 112 -14.67 -7.17 0.67
N ARG A 113 -13.38 -6.80 0.73
CA ARG A 113 -12.52 -6.95 1.92
C ARG A 113 -12.59 -5.78 2.90
N ALA A 114 -13.29 -4.69 2.57
CA ALA A 114 -13.18 -3.41 3.27
C ALA A 114 -13.89 -3.36 4.64
N ALA A 115 -14.72 -4.35 4.98
CA ALA A 115 -15.50 -4.36 6.22
C ALA A 115 -14.58 -4.35 7.47
N LEU A 116 -14.92 -3.50 8.44
CA LEU A 116 -14.24 -3.45 9.73
C LEU A 116 -14.93 -4.37 10.73
N PRO A 117 -14.18 -5.13 11.56
CA PRO A 117 -14.76 -5.78 12.73
C PRO A 117 -15.36 -4.75 13.69
N THR A 118 -16.52 -5.06 14.29
CA THR A 118 -17.24 -4.15 15.19
C THR A 118 -16.36 -3.62 16.33
N PHE A 119 -15.45 -4.43 16.87
CA PHE A 119 -14.58 -3.98 17.96
C PHE A 119 -13.61 -2.87 17.54
N VAL A 120 -13.22 -2.80 16.26
CA VAL A 120 -12.36 -1.73 15.72
C VAL A 120 -13.16 -0.47 15.50
N GLU A 121 -14.41 -0.59 15.02
CA GLU A 121 -15.32 0.55 14.89
C GLU A 121 -15.59 1.19 16.26
N ASP A 122 -15.92 0.37 17.25
CA ASP A 122 -16.15 0.82 18.62
C ASP A 122 -14.92 1.49 19.24
N LEU A 123 -13.71 1.03 18.89
CA LEU A 123 -12.46 1.59 19.38
C LEU A 123 -12.24 3.00 18.82
N LEU A 124 -12.48 3.18 17.52
CA LEU A 124 -12.41 4.47 16.84
C LEU A 124 -13.47 5.46 17.35
N ASP A 125 -14.71 4.99 17.54
CA ASP A 125 -15.82 5.84 17.98
C ASP A 125 -15.66 6.29 19.44
N ARG A 126 -14.90 5.55 20.25
CA ARG A 126 -14.59 5.89 21.65
C ARG A 126 -13.34 6.77 21.81
N CYS A 127 -12.56 7.00 20.75
CA CYS A 127 -11.41 7.89 20.83
C CYS A 127 -11.86 9.33 21.13
N PRO A 128 -11.20 10.05 22.06
CA PRO A 128 -11.51 11.45 22.26
C PRO A 128 -11.12 12.25 21.01
N LYS A 129 -11.93 13.24 20.62
CA LYS A 129 -11.67 14.11 19.46
C LYS A 129 -10.31 14.83 19.52
N THR A 130 -9.73 14.96 20.71
CA THR A 130 -8.40 15.56 20.95
C THR A 130 -7.23 14.62 20.67
N LEU A 131 -7.47 13.31 20.53
CA LEU A 131 -6.42 12.37 20.14
C LEU A 131 -6.07 12.57 18.67
N HIS A 132 -4.78 12.76 18.38
CA HIS A 132 -4.31 13.04 17.03
C HIS A 132 -4.80 11.97 16.02
N PRO A 133 -5.28 12.35 14.82
CA PRO A 133 -5.82 11.40 13.84
C PRO A 133 -4.87 10.23 13.51
N MET A 134 -3.57 10.50 13.37
CA MET A 134 -2.57 9.43 13.14
C MET A 134 -2.44 8.45 14.31
N SER A 135 -2.66 8.90 15.55
CA SER A 135 -2.66 8.00 16.72
C SER A 135 -3.90 7.10 16.71
N GLN A 136 -5.07 7.64 16.33
CA GLN A 136 -6.28 6.84 16.14
C GLN A 136 -6.11 5.83 14.99
N PHE A 137 -5.49 6.26 13.89
CA PHE A 137 -5.22 5.40 12.73
C PHE A 137 -4.29 4.24 13.09
N SER A 138 -3.15 4.54 13.74
CA SER A 138 -2.22 3.50 14.20
C SER A 138 -2.87 2.55 15.20
N LEU A 139 -3.69 3.06 16.12
CA LEU A 139 -4.42 2.24 17.08
C LEU A 139 -5.34 1.23 16.37
N ALA A 140 -6.12 1.69 15.40
CA ALA A 140 -7.03 0.83 14.64
C ALA A 140 -6.28 -0.22 13.81
N VAL A 141 -5.20 0.17 13.14
CA VAL A 141 -4.35 -0.78 12.38
C VAL A 141 -3.73 -1.83 13.29
N THR A 142 -3.23 -1.44 14.46
CA THR A 142 -2.74 -2.40 15.46
C THR A 142 -3.85 -3.32 15.97
N ALA A 143 -5.07 -2.81 16.16
CA ALA A 143 -6.21 -3.63 16.60
C ALA A 143 -6.63 -4.68 15.55
N LEU A 144 -6.53 -4.34 14.25
CA LEU A 144 -6.81 -5.27 13.15
C LEU A 144 -5.86 -6.48 13.12
N GLN A 145 -4.69 -6.40 13.76
CA GLN A 145 -3.76 -7.53 13.87
C GLN A 145 -4.40 -8.77 14.50
N HIS A 146 -5.42 -8.60 15.35
CA HIS A 146 -6.18 -9.70 15.95
C HIS A 146 -6.64 -10.75 14.92
N ASP A 147 -7.05 -10.30 13.73
CA ASP A 147 -7.60 -11.19 12.71
C ASP A 147 -6.56 -11.71 11.72
N SER A 148 -5.29 -11.30 11.83
CA SER A 148 -4.19 -11.65 10.91
C SER A 148 -4.13 -13.14 10.59
N GLN A 149 -4.19 -13.44 9.31
CA GLN A 149 -4.08 -14.78 8.75
C GLN A 149 -2.63 -15.27 8.83
N PHE A 150 -1.66 -14.40 8.55
CA PHE A 150 -0.24 -14.74 8.64
C PHE A 150 0.16 -15.11 10.08
N ALA A 151 -0.30 -14.36 11.09
CA ALA A 151 -0.02 -14.67 12.48
C ALA A 151 -0.50 -16.08 12.87
N LYS A 152 -1.73 -16.45 12.46
CA LYS A 152 -2.31 -17.78 12.69
C LYS A 152 -1.57 -18.89 11.93
N ALA A 153 -1.24 -18.64 10.66
CA ALA A 153 -0.51 -19.59 9.82
C ALA A 153 0.91 -19.84 10.33
N TYR A 154 1.61 -18.79 10.77
CA TYR A 154 2.93 -18.88 11.37
C TYR A 154 2.92 -19.73 12.64
N GLN A 155 1.96 -19.48 13.54
CA GLN A 155 1.79 -20.29 14.76
C GLN A 155 1.46 -21.76 14.48
N SER A 156 0.80 -22.02 13.35
CA SER A 156 0.47 -23.37 12.89
C SER A 156 1.62 -24.07 12.15
N GLY A 157 2.79 -23.42 12.02
CA GLY A 157 4.00 -24.01 11.43
C GLY A 157 4.05 -23.99 9.91
N VAL A 158 3.46 -22.98 9.25
CA VAL A 158 3.56 -22.82 7.79
C VAL A 158 5.02 -22.78 7.32
N HIS A 159 5.31 -23.36 6.16
CA HIS A 159 6.67 -23.39 5.64
C HIS A 159 7.14 -22.01 5.17
N LYS A 160 8.44 -21.70 5.36
CA LYS A 160 9.03 -20.40 5.01
C LYS A 160 8.79 -19.98 3.56
N THR A 161 8.75 -20.93 2.62
CA THR A 161 8.50 -20.61 1.20
C THR A 161 7.07 -20.13 0.93
N GLU A 162 6.15 -20.34 1.87
CA GLU A 162 4.73 -20.02 1.74
C GLU A 162 4.32 -18.81 2.57
N TYR A 163 5.24 -18.18 3.31
CA TYR A 163 4.94 -16.99 4.12
C TYR A 163 4.23 -15.88 3.33
N TRP A 164 4.68 -15.67 2.08
CA TRP A 164 4.12 -14.66 1.19
C TRP A 164 2.62 -14.82 0.94
N ASP A 165 2.08 -16.04 0.99
CA ASP A 165 0.70 -16.34 0.59
C ASP A 165 -0.30 -15.71 1.56
N THR A 166 -0.10 -15.90 2.88
CA THR A 166 -0.92 -15.24 3.91
C THR A 166 -0.50 -13.79 4.18
N THR A 167 0.75 -13.42 3.92
CA THR A 167 1.16 -12.00 3.95
C THR A 167 0.44 -11.20 2.86
N PHE A 168 0.25 -11.79 1.68
CA PHE A 168 -0.55 -11.18 0.61
C PHE A 168 -1.98 -10.96 1.05
N GLU A 169 -2.63 -11.97 1.65
CA GLU A 169 -4.02 -11.84 2.14
C GLU A 169 -4.15 -10.73 3.19
N ASP A 170 -3.28 -10.72 4.20
CA ASP A 170 -3.31 -9.69 5.25
C ASP A 170 -3.03 -8.29 4.67
N SER A 171 -2.16 -8.17 3.66
CA SER A 171 -1.87 -6.89 3.01
C SER A 171 -3.06 -6.38 2.20
N MET A 172 -3.73 -7.27 1.46
CA MET A 172 -4.95 -6.97 0.71
C MET A 172 -6.09 -6.55 1.63
N ASP A 173 -6.30 -7.31 2.71
CA ASP A 173 -7.31 -6.99 3.73
C ASP A 173 -7.01 -5.67 4.43
N LEU A 174 -5.73 -5.39 4.75
CA LEU A 174 -5.35 -4.14 5.38
C LEU A 174 -5.63 -2.96 4.46
N ILE A 175 -5.12 -2.97 3.22
CA ILE A 175 -5.32 -1.91 2.22
C ILE A 175 -6.82 -1.63 2.06
N ALA A 176 -7.62 -2.65 1.85
CA ALA A 176 -9.08 -2.54 1.71
C ALA A 176 -9.77 -1.83 2.89
N LYS A 177 -9.27 -2.02 4.11
CA LYS A 177 -9.85 -1.47 5.34
C LYS A 177 -9.40 -0.03 5.65
N LEU A 178 -8.25 0.42 5.12
CA LEU A 178 -7.69 1.74 5.42
C LEU A 178 -8.65 2.91 5.12
N PRO A 179 -9.42 2.92 4.00
CA PRO A 179 -10.35 4.01 3.72
C PRO A 179 -11.45 4.12 4.78
N ASN A 180 -12.00 2.99 5.24
CA ASN A 180 -13.03 3.00 6.29
C ASN A 180 -12.48 3.55 7.60
N ILE A 181 -11.26 3.19 7.98
CA ILE A 181 -10.58 3.73 9.17
C ILE A 181 -10.38 5.25 9.03
N ALA A 182 -9.80 5.69 7.90
CA ALA A 182 -9.51 7.09 7.64
C ALA A 182 -10.78 7.94 7.58
N GLY A 183 -11.80 7.45 6.87
CA GLY A 183 -13.12 8.07 6.77
C GLY A 183 -13.78 8.22 8.13
N ARG A 184 -13.86 7.14 8.92
CA ARG A 184 -14.44 7.17 10.26
C ARG A 184 -13.72 8.15 11.20
N ILE A 185 -12.38 8.17 11.20
CA ILE A 185 -11.61 9.15 11.96
C ILE A 185 -11.92 10.57 11.51
N TYR A 186 -11.97 10.82 10.20
CA TYR A 186 -12.28 12.15 9.65
C TYR A 186 -13.67 12.62 10.08
N GLN A 187 -14.68 11.75 9.99
CA GLN A 187 -16.04 12.07 10.42
C GLN A 187 -16.11 12.33 11.93
N ASN A 188 -15.48 11.50 12.75
CA ASN A 188 -15.48 11.63 14.21
C ASN A 188 -14.80 12.92 14.69
N VAL A 189 -13.67 13.29 14.08
CA VAL A 189 -12.87 14.45 14.49
C VAL A 189 -13.42 15.76 13.91
N PHE A 190 -13.82 15.78 12.63
CA PHE A 190 -14.09 17.04 11.91
C PHE A 190 -15.55 17.25 11.51
N LYS A 191 -16.41 16.23 11.65
CA LYS A 191 -17.83 16.29 11.23
C LYS A 191 -18.80 15.85 12.34
N ASP A 192 -18.37 16.01 13.59
CA ASP A 192 -19.15 15.69 14.79
C ASP A 192 -19.70 14.25 14.87
N GLY A 193 -18.96 13.29 14.31
CA GLY A 193 -19.38 11.89 14.31
C GLY A 193 -20.59 11.62 13.40
N SER A 194 -20.74 12.42 12.33
CA SER A 194 -21.74 12.13 11.31
C SER A 194 -21.56 10.74 10.73
N LYS A 195 -22.67 10.15 10.28
CA LYS A 195 -22.73 8.79 9.76
C LYS A 195 -21.66 8.57 8.68
N VAL A 196 -20.79 7.59 8.90
CA VAL A 196 -19.82 7.12 7.90
C VAL A 196 -20.60 6.47 6.74
N ALA A 197 -20.28 6.85 5.51
CA ALA A 197 -20.86 6.23 4.32
C ALA A 197 -20.48 4.74 4.26
N ALA A 198 -21.30 3.92 3.60
CA ALA A 198 -20.91 2.55 3.30
C ALA A 198 -19.98 2.53 2.09
N ILE A 199 -19.07 1.56 2.06
CA ILE A 199 -18.33 1.22 0.84
C ILE A 199 -19.32 0.85 -0.25
N ASN A 200 -19.12 1.41 -1.44
CA ASN A 200 -19.87 1.05 -2.63
C ASN A 200 -19.02 0.09 -3.47
N PRO A 201 -19.46 -1.17 -3.70
CA PRO A 201 -18.71 -2.16 -4.46
C PRO A 201 -18.55 -1.81 -5.95
N ASN A 202 -19.29 -0.81 -6.44
CA ASN A 202 -19.19 -0.34 -7.82
C ASN A 202 -18.24 0.86 -7.99
N LEU A 203 -17.59 1.32 -6.91
CA LEU A 203 -16.63 2.43 -6.95
C LEU A 203 -15.20 1.91 -6.80
N ASP A 204 -14.24 2.60 -7.43
CA ASP A 204 -12.82 2.41 -7.18
C ASP A 204 -12.41 2.89 -5.78
N TYR A 205 -11.19 2.55 -5.39
CA TYR A 205 -10.62 2.83 -4.07
C TYR A 205 -10.56 4.33 -3.75
N GLY A 206 -10.13 5.15 -4.72
CA GLY A 206 -10.06 6.60 -4.56
C GLY A 206 -11.45 7.23 -4.42
N ALA A 207 -12.41 6.80 -5.23
CA ALA A 207 -13.80 7.24 -5.15
C ALA A 207 -14.48 6.82 -3.84
N ASN A 208 -14.25 5.58 -3.36
CA ASN A 208 -14.76 5.13 -2.06
C ASN A 208 -14.20 5.98 -0.91
N LEU A 209 -12.89 6.27 -0.90
CA LEU A 209 -12.31 7.16 0.11
C LEU A 209 -12.93 8.56 0.06
N ALA A 210 -13.08 9.15 -1.12
CA ALA A 210 -13.73 10.45 -1.27
C ALA A 210 -15.17 10.45 -0.74
N ASN A 211 -15.93 9.37 -0.98
CA ASN A 211 -17.29 9.22 -0.46
C ASN A 211 -17.32 9.10 1.07
N LEU A 212 -16.40 8.32 1.65
CA LEU A 212 -16.24 8.18 3.10
C LEU A 212 -15.86 9.50 3.80
N LEU A 213 -15.15 10.38 3.10
CA LEU A 213 -14.84 11.75 3.56
C LEU A 213 -16.02 12.73 3.39
N GLY A 214 -17.13 12.31 2.76
CA GLY A 214 -18.29 13.15 2.47
C GLY A 214 -18.09 14.09 1.27
N LEU A 215 -17.18 13.74 0.35
CA LEU A 215 -16.79 14.53 -0.82
C LEU A 215 -16.96 13.77 -2.15
N GLY A 216 -17.69 12.65 -2.15
CA GLY A 216 -17.89 11.79 -3.31
C GLY A 216 -18.61 12.47 -4.50
N ASP A 217 -19.47 13.46 -4.23
CA ASP A 217 -20.18 14.21 -5.28
C ASP A 217 -19.28 15.22 -6.02
N ASN A 218 -18.09 15.53 -5.47
CA ASN A 218 -17.14 16.44 -6.11
C ASN A 218 -16.18 15.66 -7.02
N LYS A 219 -16.51 15.58 -8.31
CA LYS A 219 -15.72 14.85 -9.31
C LYS A 219 -14.24 15.27 -9.37
N GLN A 220 -13.94 16.56 -9.21
CA GLN A 220 -12.54 17.03 -9.20
C GLN A 220 -11.79 16.53 -7.96
N PHE A 221 -12.47 16.46 -6.81
CA PHE A 221 -11.87 15.90 -5.60
C PHE A 221 -11.66 14.39 -5.71
N VAL A 222 -12.58 13.67 -6.35
CA VAL A 222 -12.43 12.23 -6.63
C VAL A 222 -11.21 11.98 -7.53
N ASP A 223 -11.06 12.72 -8.62
CA ASP A 223 -9.90 12.56 -9.52
C ASP A 223 -8.59 12.97 -8.81
N LEU A 224 -8.62 14.05 -8.01
CA LEU A 224 -7.50 14.42 -7.14
C LEU A 224 -7.13 13.30 -6.16
N MET A 225 -8.10 12.62 -5.56
CA MET A 225 -7.84 11.54 -4.61
C MET A 225 -7.18 10.34 -5.30
N ARG A 226 -7.63 9.98 -6.52
CA ARG A 226 -7.01 8.94 -7.35
C ARG A 226 -5.55 9.28 -7.63
N LEU A 227 -5.26 10.50 -8.10
CA LEU A 227 -3.89 10.94 -8.34
C LEU A 227 -3.04 10.98 -7.05
N TYR A 228 -3.59 11.57 -5.98
CA TYR A 228 -2.89 11.74 -4.70
C TYR A 228 -2.43 10.40 -4.12
N LEU A 229 -3.32 9.41 -4.08
CA LEU A 229 -3.02 8.06 -3.58
C LEU A 229 -2.00 7.35 -4.47
N THR A 230 -2.05 7.57 -5.78
CA THR A 230 -1.10 7.00 -6.73
C THR A 230 0.30 7.57 -6.51
N ILE A 231 0.49 8.89 -6.52
CA ILE A 231 1.83 9.51 -6.48
C ILE A 231 2.51 9.45 -5.11
N HIS A 232 1.76 9.24 -4.02
CA HIS A 232 2.31 9.07 -2.66
C HIS A 232 2.39 7.60 -2.21
N SER A 233 2.16 6.65 -3.12
CA SER A 233 2.10 5.22 -2.78
C SER A 233 3.44 4.64 -2.33
N ASP A 234 4.55 5.10 -2.89
CA ASP A 234 5.89 4.60 -2.57
C ASP A 234 6.98 5.63 -2.88
N HIS A 235 8.09 5.60 -2.14
CA HIS A 235 9.26 6.43 -2.42
C HIS A 235 10.53 5.83 -1.78
N GLU A 236 11.01 4.75 -2.39
CA GLU A 236 12.12 3.92 -1.92
C GLU A 236 11.88 3.36 -0.50
N GLY A 237 12.85 2.58 0.02
CA GLY A 237 12.78 2.01 1.36
C GLY A 237 13.55 2.78 2.44
N GLY A 238 14.21 3.90 2.10
CA GLY A 238 15.06 4.66 3.02
C GLY A 238 14.30 5.63 3.94
N ASN A 239 13.07 6.00 3.58
CA ASN A 239 12.22 6.83 4.42
C ASN A 239 11.77 6.07 5.68
N VAL A 240 11.50 6.80 6.77
CA VAL A 240 11.23 6.19 8.08
C VAL A 240 10.00 5.27 8.05
N SER A 241 8.93 5.66 7.35
CA SER A 241 7.73 4.83 7.23
C SER A 241 8.00 3.47 6.57
N ALA A 242 8.66 3.46 5.41
CA ALA A 242 8.97 2.23 4.68
C ALA A 242 10.03 1.39 5.38
N HIS A 243 11.06 2.01 5.95
CA HIS A 243 12.09 1.27 6.69
C HIS A 243 11.50 0.61 7.95
N THR A 244 10.58 1.29 8.65
CA THR A 244 9.93 0.72 9.85
C THR A 244 9.08 -0.51 9.52
N THR A 245 8.45 -0.57 8.34
CA THR A 245 7.68 -1.76 7.94
C THR A 245 8.56 -2.91 7.45
N HIS A 246 9.81 -2.63 7.07
CA HIS A 246 10.77 -3.62 6.59
C HIS A 246 11.61 -4.27 7.71
N LEU A 247 11.86 -3.53 8.80
CA LEU A 247 12.72 -3.93 9.93
C LEU A 247 12.16 -5.09 10.75
#